data_AF-A0A1Q8BK41-F1
#
_entry.id   AF-A0A1Q8BK41-F1
#
_cell.length_a   1.000
_cell.length_b   1.000
_cell.length_c   1.000
_cell.angle_alpha   90.00
_cell.angle_beta   90.00
_cell.angle_gamma   90.00
#
_symmetry.space_group_name_H-M   'P 1'
#
loop_
_entity.id
_entity.type
_entity.pdbx_description
1 polymer ?
#
loop_
_entity_poly.entity_id
_entity_poly.type
_entity_poly.pdbx_seq_one_letter_code
_entity_poly.pdbx_strand_id
1 'polypeptide(L)'
;MDIAVVVEKVADDGYQATSYIPAHVVVQGRTRQEVLDRLRDQLRGRLSSAEVVTLSIPLLGDAHPWKALTGSWRDSPDREAIERNLQEYRQQVDADPDRL
;
A
#
# COMPACT_ATOMS: atom_id res chain seq x y z
N MET A 1 14.39 -0.51 -13.33
CA MET A 1 13.43 -1.33 -12.55
C MET A 1 12.07 -1.20 -13.20
N ASP A 2 11.24 -2.23 -13.06
CA ASP A 2 9.89 -2.22 -13.63
C ASP A 2 8.86 -2.09 -12.52
N ILE A 3 7.89 -1.19 -12.70
CA ILE A 3 6.84 -0.93 -11.72
C ILE A 3 5.48 -1.08 -12.42
N ALA A 4 4.56 -1.78 -11.78
CA ALA A 4 3.17 -1.84 -12.24
C ALA A 4 2.47 -0.51 -11.94
N VAL A 5 1.86 0.07 -12.96
CA VAL A 5 1.17 1.36 -12.90
C VAL A 5 -0.25 1.17 -13.41
N VAL A 6 -1.24 1.76 -12.73
CA VAL A 6 -2.60 1.84 -13.23
C VAL A 6 -2.77 3.18 -13.94
N VAL A 7 -3.24 3.13 -15.19
CA VAL A 7 -3.54 4.29 -16.02
C VAL A 7 -5.04 4.39 -16.20
N GLU A 8 -5.60 5.56 -15.88
CA GLU A 8 -7.03 5.85 -15.91
C GLU A 8 -7.28 7.06 -16.84
N LYS A 9 -8.35 7.01 -17.63
CA LYS A 9 -8.81 8.19 -18.39
C LYS A 9 -9.49 9.18 -17.45
N VAL A 10 -9.17 10.46 -17.59
CA VAL A 10 -9.83 11.57 -16.85
C VAL A 10 -10.53 12.52 -17.83
N ALA A 11 -11.18 13.57 -17.31
CA ALA A 11 -11.87 14.57 -18.12
C ALA A 11 -10.94 15.24 -19.15
N ASP A 12 -11.53 15.86 -20.18
CA ASP A 12 -10.84 16.61 -21.23
C ASP A 12 -9.78 15.80 -22.00
N ASP A 13 -10.06 14.51 -22.23
CA ASP A 13 -9.16 13.54 -22.88
C ASP A 13 -7.79 13.39 -22.18
N GLY A 14 -7.70 13.72 -20.90
CA GLY A 14 -6.52 13.54 -20.08
C GLY A 14 -6.33 12.10 -19.56
N TYR A 15 -5.14 11.83 -19.01
CA TYR A 15 -4.79 10.56 -18.36
C TYR A 15 -4.16 10.79 -16.99
N GLN A 16 -4.47 9.91 -16.04
CA GLN A 16 -3.85 9.85 -14.72
C GLN A 16 -3.17 8.48 -14.54
N ALA A 17 -1.98 8.47 -13.93
CA ALA A 17 -1.20 7.26 -13.68
C ALA A 17 -0.81 7.14 -12.19
N THR A 18 -0.97 5.95 -11.60
CA THR A 18 -0.67 5.70 -10.17
C THR A 18 0.22 4.46 -10.00
N SER A 19 1.37 4.60 -9.33
CA SER A 19 2.40 3.57 -9.17
C SER A 19 2.44 2.89 -7.78
N TYR A 20 1.66 3.36 -6.79
CA TYR A 20 1.63 2.79 -5.44
C TYR A 20 0.19 2.48 -5.01
N ILE A 21 -0.02 1.25 -4.51
CA ILE A 21 -1.33 0.63 -4.21
C ILE A 21 -2.32 0.91 -5.36
N PRO A 22 -2.35 0.06 -6.40
CA PRO A 22 -3.03 0.34 -7.67
C PRO A 22 -4.53 0.65 -7.56
N ALA A 23 -5.14 0.44 -6.39
CA ALA A 23 -6.41 1.06 -6.01
C ALA A 23 -6.48 1.28 -4.49
N HIS A 24 -6.30 2.51 -4.03
CA HIS A 24 -6.66 2.91 -2.66
C HIS A 24 -8.15 3.27 -2.63
N VAL A 25 -8.98 2.34 -2.14
CA VAL A 25 -10.43 2.50 -2.02
C VAL A 25 -10.82 2.28 -0.56
N VAL A 26 -11.56 3.25 0.00
CA VAL A 26 -12.05 3.19 1.37
C VAL A 26 -13.57 3.28 1.32
N VAL A 27 -14.25 2.31 1.94
CA VAL A 27 -15.71 2.25 2.00
C VAL A 27 -16.18 2.02 3.44
N GLN A 28 -17.32 2.59 3.78
CA GLN A 28 -17.99 2.39 5.06
C GLN A 28 -19.29 1.61 4.87
N GLY A 29 -19.72 0.89 5.90
CA GLY A 29 -20.92 0.07 5.89
C GLY A 29 -21.32 -0.34 7.30
N ARG A 30 -22.57 -0.77 7.48
CA ARG A 30 -23.13 -1.19 8.77
C ARG A 30 -22.76 -2.63 9.12
N THR A 31 -22.34 -3.42 8.13
CA THR A 31 -21.89 -4.79 8.32
C THR A 31 -20.61 -5.09 7.54
N ARG A 32 -19.86 -6.12 7.97
CA ARG A 32 -18.67 -6.60 7.27
C ARG A 32 -18.95 -6.97 5.81
N GLN A 33 -20.04 -7.71 5.57
CA GLN A 33 -20.40 -8.16 4.23
C GLN A 33 -20.74 -6.98 3.30
N GLU A 34 -21.47 -6.00 3.81
CA GLU A 34 -21.80 -4.77 3.07
C GLU A 34 -20.53 -3.98 2.69
N VAL A 35 -19.56 -3.84 3.59
CA VAL A 35 -18.27 -3.18 3.29
C VAL A 35 -17.52 -3.94 2.19
N LEU A 36 -17.46 -5.27 2.26
CA LEU A 36 -16.77 -6.08 1.25
C LEU A 36 -17.44 -6.02 -0.12
N ASP A 37 -18.77 -6.05 -0.17
CA ASP A 37 -19.51 -5.97 -1.43
C ASP A 37 -19.37 -4.57 -2.06
N ARG A 38 -19.47 -3.50 -1.26
CA ARG A 38 -19.21 -2.12 -1.73
C ARG A 38 -17.79 -1.93 -2.22
N LEU A 39 -16.80 -2.48 -1.51
CA LEU A 39 -15.40 -2.39 -1.90
C LEU A 39 -15.19 -3.09 -3.25
N ARG A 40 -15.78 -4.29 -3.41
CA ARG A 40 -15.72 -5.05 -4.66
C ARG A 40 -16.32 -4.26 -5.82
N ASP A 41 -17.48 -3.65 -5.64
CA ASP A 41 -18.16 -2.90 -6.70
C ASP A 41 -17.37 -1.65 -7.10
N GLN A 42 -16.83 -0.89 -6.14
CA GLN A 42 -16.00 0.27 -6.45
C GLN A 42 -14.69 -0.11 -7.14
N LEU A 43 -14.03 -1.20 -6.71
CA LEU A 43 -12.84 -1.72 -7.38
C LEU A 43 -13.17 -2.19 -8.80
N ARG A 44 -14.30 -2.89 -9.00
CA ARG A 44 -14.74 -3.31 -10.34
C ARG A 44 -15.00 -2.12 -11.25
N GLY A 45 -15.71 -1.10 -10.76
CA GLY A 45 -15.99 0.11 -11.51
C GLY A 45 -14.71 0.82 -11.93
N ARG A 46 -13.81 1.06 -10.97
CA ARG A 46 -12.53 1.71 -11.21
C ARG A 46 -11.65 0.95 -12.21
N LEU A 47 -11.53 -0.36 -12.03
CA LEU A 47 -10.69 -1.20 -12.88
C LEU A 47 -11.31 -1.49 -14.25
N SER A 48 -12.61 -1.29 -14.44
CA SER A 48 -13.27 -1.56 -15.74
C SER A 48 -12.80 -0.65 -16.88
N SER A 49 -12.31 0.54 -16.55
CA SER A 49 -11.81 1.55 -17.49
C SER A 49 -10.32 1.82 -17.35
N ALA A 50 -9.62 1.04 -16.53
CA ALA A 50 -8.22 1.25 -16.21
C ALA A 50 -7.32 0.23 -16.93
N GLU A 51 -6.15 0.67 -17.35
CA GLU A 51 -5.12 -0.20 -17.93
C GLU A 51 -4.00 -0.40 -16.90
N VAL A 52 -3.58 -1.66 -16.71
CA VAL A 52 -2.39 -1.97 -15.91
C VAL A 52 -1.21 -2.11 -16.85
N VAL A 53 -0.25 -1.19 -16.75
CA VAL A 53 0.95 -1.17 -17.58
C VAL A 53 2.21 -1.38 -16.75
N THR A 54 3.20 -2.01 -17.35
CA THR A 54 4.54 -2.08 -16.77
C THR A 54 5.34 -0.87 -17.23
N LEU A 55 5.77 -0.02 -16.29
CA LEU A 55 6.61 1.12 -16.58
C LEU A 55 8.06 0.82 -16.19
N SER A 56 8.96 0.79 -17.19
CA SER A 56 10.39 0.70 -16.94
C SER A 56 10.96 2.05 -16.53
N ILE A 57 11.54 2.09 -15.33
CA ILE A 57 12.25 3.25 -14.79
C ILE A 57 13.76 2.98 -14.87
N PRO A 58 14.51 3.73 -15.69
CA PRO A 58 15.97 3.63 -15.70
C PRO A 58 16.51 4.13 -14.36
N LEU A 59 17.36 3.31 -13.73
CA LEU A 59 18.04 3.71 -12.51
C LEU A 59 19.27 4.55 -12.87
N LEU A 60 19.39 5.73 -12.26
CA LEU A 60 20.61 6.53 -12.37
C LEU A 60 21.70 5.86 -11.50
N GLY A 61 22.44 4.92 -12.08
CA GLY A 61 23.58 4.21 -11.46
C GLY A 61 23.33 2.74 -11.10
N ASP A 62 24.40 2.01 -10.79
CA ASP A 62 24.41 0.55 -10.51
C ASP A 62 23.77 0.16 -9.15
N ALA A 63 23.25 1.12 -8.40
CA ALA A 63 22.66 0.89 -7.09
C ALA A 63 21.12 0.82 -7.18
N HIS A 64 20.55 -0.29 -6.73
CA HIS A 64 19.11 -0.40 -6.51
C HIS A 64 18.65 0.73 -5.54
N PRO A 65 17.56 1.48 -5.80
CA PRO A 65 17.12 2.60 -4.97
C PRO A 65 16.95 2.26 -3.49
N TRP A 66 16.51 1.03 -3.20
CA TRP A 66 16.35 0.54 -1.83
C TRP A 66 17.64 0.07 -1.16
N LYS A 67 18.78 0.07 -1.87
CA LYS A 67 20.07 -0.35 -1.33
C LYS A 67 20.51 0.51 -0.14
N ALA A 68 20.15 1.80 -0.13
CA ALA A 68 20.38 2.69 1.00
C ALA A 68 19.52 2.36 2.23
N LEU A 69 18.39 1.67 2.02
CA LEU A 69 17.47 1.26 3.08
C LEU A 69 17.80 -0.14 3.61
N THR A 70 18.51 -0.96 2.84
CA THR A 70 18.90 -2.32 3.26
C THR A 70 19.77 -2.26 4.51
N GLY A 71 19.34 -2.94 5.59
CA GLY A 71 20.09 -2.98 6.84
C GLY A 71 19.92 -1.74 7.74
N SER A 72 19.35 -0.64 7.25
CA SER A 72 19.15 0.60 8.01
C SER A 72 18.42 0.38 9.35
N TRP A 73 17.45 -0.53 9.38
CA TRP A 73 16.77 -0.91 10.62
C TRP A 73 17.71 -1.60 11.61
N ARG A 74 18.54 -2.53 11.13
CA ARG A 74 19.46 -3.32 11.96
C ARG A 74 20.41 -2.41 12.73
N ASP A 75 20.88 -1.36 12.06
CA ASP A 75 21.87 -0.40 12.55
C ASP A 75 21.23 0.85 13.16
N SER A 76 19.90 0.87 13.33
CA SER A 76 19.19 2.01 13.92
C SER A 76 19.55 2.17 15.40
N PRO A 77 19.96 3.37 15.85
CA PRO A 77 20.26 3.62 17.26
C PRO A 77 19.04 3.46 18.17
N ASP A 78 17.85 3.67 17.63
CA ASP A 78 16.58 3.60 18.37
C ASP A 78 15.96 2.19 18.36
N ARG A 79 16.61 1.23 17.69
CA ARG A 79 16.06 -0.11 17.44
C ARG A 79 15.56 -0.79 18.71
N GLU A 80 16.39 -0.84 19.75
CA GLU A 80 16.02 -1.50 21.01
C GLU A 80 14.82 -0.84 21.70
N ALA A 81 14.76 0.50 21.69
CA ALA A 81 13.67 1.22 22.31
C ALA A 81 12.35 0.96 21.57
N ILE A 82 12.40 0.96 20.24
CA ILE A 82 11.23 0.67 19.40
C ILE A 82 10.81 -0.80 19.54
N GLU A 83 11.74 -1.76 19.58
CA GLU A 83 11.43 -3.19 19.78
C GLU A 83 10.76 -3.44 21.14
N ARG A 84 11.24 -2.80 22.22
CA ARG A 84 10.58 -2.85 23.53
C ARG A 84 9.17 -2.29 23.50
N ASN A 85 9.00 -1.08 22.95
CA ASN A 85 7.69 -0.44 22.85
C ASN A 85 6.71 -1.28 22.02
N LEU A 86 7.18 -1.90 20.93
CA LEU A 86 6.38 -2.78 20.09
C LEU A 86 5.97 -4.05 20.85
N GLN A 87 6.88 -4.63 21.64
CA GLN A 87 6.59 -5.81 22.45
C GLN A 87 5.55 -5.51 23.55
N GLU A 88 5.69 -4.40 24.26
CA GLU A 88 4.72 -3.95 25.27
C GLU A 88 3.35 -3.72 24.65
N TYR A 89 3.29 -3.03 23.51
CA TYR A 89 2.05 -2.84 22.77
C TYR A 89 1.45 -4.19 22.36
N ARG A 90 2.24 -5.13 21.84
CA ARG A 90 1.74 -6.46 21.45
C ARG A 90 1.15 -7.22 22.62
N GLN A 91 1.79 -7.21 23.78
CA GLN A 91 1.25 -7.84 24.98
C GLN A 91 -0.11 -7.25 25.38
N GLN A 92 -0.24 -5.92 25.34
CA GLN A 92 -1.51 -5.25 25.67
C GLN A 92 -2.61 -5.67 24.71
N VAL A 93 -2.34 -5.60 23.40
CA VAL A 93 -3.38 -5.88 22.41
C VAL A 93 -3.64 -7.39 22.31
N ASP A 94 -2.66 -8.27 22.53
CA ASP A 94 -2.88 -9.74 22.49
C ASP A 94 -3.59 -10.24 23.77
N ALA A 95 -3.51 -9.51 24.88
CA ALA A 95 -4.22 -9.79 26.11
C ALA A 95 -5.67 -9.26 26.12
N ASP A 96 -6.06 -8.46 25.13
CA ASP A 96 -7.42 -7.92 24.99
C ASP A 96 -8.37 -8.99 24.40
N PRO A 97 -9.30 -9.54 25.21
CA PRO A 97 -10.23 -10.57 24.74
C PRO A 97 -11.27 -10.05 23.73
N ASP A 98 -11.43 -8.73 23.62
CA ASP A 98 -12.35 -8.08 22.68
C ASP A 98 -11.66 -7.66 21.38
N ARG A 99 -10.38 -8.03 21.19
CA ARG A 99 -9.66 -7.81 19.94
C ARG A 99 -10.27 -8.64 18.81
N LEU A 100 -10.74 -7.95 17.77
CA LEU A 100 -11.30 -8.52 16.53
C LEU A 100 -10.34 -9.39 15.73
#